data_AF-A0A0S2CGT3-F1
#
_entry.id   AF-A0A0S2CGT3-F1
#
_cell.length_a   1.000
_cell.length_b   1.000
_cell.length_c   1.000
_cell.angle_alpha   90.00
_cell.angle_beta   90.00
_cell.angle_gamma   90.00
#
_symmetry.space_group_name_H-M   'P 1'
#
loop_
_entity.id
_entity.type
_entity.pdbx_description
1 polymer ?
#
loop_
_entity_poly.entity_id
_entity_poly.type
_entity_poly.pdbx_seq_one_letter_code
_entity_poly.pdbx_strand_id
1 'polypeptide(L)'
;ETFQDISNKTFSPILDCQNENECKKNGIHGSLHMQTRACRFSPFQEVKIQEMPDQVPVGHIPRSMTVHVNGNLTRLMNPGDIVHIGGIFLPIPYTGFQAIRAGLLTDTYLEAHHIDQLKKQYSEMELTPEIENKIAALQKDPNLYEMLAYSIAPEIYGHEDVKKALLLLLVGGVTKVTGDGMKIRG
;
A
#
# COMPACT_ATOMS: atom_id res chain seq x y z
N GLU A 1 10.10 -17.87 -32.26
CA GLU A 1 9.11 -17.65 -31.18
C GLU A 1 8.22 -16.49 -31.58
N THR A 2 6.92 -16.55 -31.25
CA THR A 2 5.95 -15.50 -31.59
C THR A 2 5.51 -14.83 -30.30
N PHE A 3 5.57 -13.51 -30.24
CA PHE A 3 5.16 -12.73 -29.08
C PHE A 3 3.86 -11.99 -29.37
N GLN A 4 2.95 -11.97 -28.39
CA GLN A 4 1.68 -11.26 -28.44
C GLN A 4 1.60 -10.33 -27.22
N ASP A 5 1.45 -9.03 -27.46
CA ASP A 5 1.22 -8.06 -26.39
C ASP A 5 -0.22 -8.16 -25.88
N ILE A 6 -0.37 -8.28 -24.55
CA ILE A 6 -1.66 -8.38 -23.89
C ILE A 6 -1.96 -7.03 -23.22
N SER A 7 -2.85 -6.25 -23.86
CA SER A 7 -3.28 -4.94 -23.33
C SER A 7 -4.55 -5.02 -22.48
N ASN A 8 -5.40 -6.02 -22.71
CA ASN A 8 -6.72 -6.15 -22.09
C ASN A 8 -6.79 -7.38 -21.18
N LYS A 9 -7.68 -7.34 -20.17
CA LYS A 9 -7.98 -8.49 -19.29
C LYS A 9 -8.47 -9.70 -20.09
N THR A 10 -9.16 -9.46 -21.20
CA THR A 10 -9.61 -10.49 -22.14
C THR A 10 -8.74 -10.45 -23.40
N PHE A 11 -8.16 -11.59 -23.76
CA PHE A 11 -7.35 -11.72 -24.96
C PHE A 11 -7.59 -13.10 -25.61
N SER A 12 -7.42 -13.18 -26.93
CA SER A 12 -7.46 -14.43 -27.68
C SER A 12 -6.04 -14.88 -27.99
N PRO A 13 -5.65 -16.13 -27.63
CA PRO A 13 -4.31 -16.63 -27.91
C PRO A 13 -4.12 -16.85 -29.42
N ILE A 14 -2.91 -16.58 -29.91
CA ILE A 14 -2.52 -16.94 -31.28
C ILE A 14 -2.21 -18.44 -31.31
N LEU A 15 -3.02 -19.20 -32.04
CA LEU A 15 -2.88 -20.67 -32.17
C LEU A 15 -2.05 -21.08 -33.39
N ASP A 16 -2.02 -20.26 -34.45
CA ASP A 16 -1.33 -20.59 -35.69
C ASP A 16 -0.01 -19.84 -35.84
N CYS A 17 1.02 -20.54 -36.31
CA CYS A 17 2.33 -19.94 -36.55
C CYS A 17 2.27 -18.95 -37.72
N GLN A 18 2.49 -17.66 -37.42
CA GLN A 18 2.48 -16.59 -38.43
C GLN A 18 3.84 -16.32 -39.08
N ASN A 19 4.87 -17.14 -38.81
CA ASN A 19 6.22 -16.91 -39.31
C ASN A 19 6.27 -16.99 -40.84
N GLU A 20 6.68 -15.89 -41.49
CA GLU A 20 6.67 -15.76 -42.95
C GLU A 20 7.71 -16.65 -43.63
N ASN A 21 8.87 -16.86 -42.99
CA ASN A 21 10.00 -17.54 -43.63
C ASN A 21 9.92 -19.07 -43.60
N GLU A 22 9.20 -19.66 -42.64
CA GLU A 22 9.13 -21.11 -42.47
C GLU A 22 7.72 -21.67 -42.69
N CYS A 23 6.70 -21.11 -42.03
CA CYS A 23 5.35 -21.69 -42.06
C CYS A 23 4.54 -21.20 -43.26
N LYS A 24 4.51 -19.88 -43.51
CA LYS A 24 3.72 -19.33 -44.62
C LYS A 24 4.32 -19.65 -46.00
N LYS A 25 5.65 -19.57 -46.17
CA LYS A 25 6.31 -19.88 -47.45
C LYS A 25 6.21 -21.36 -47.84
N ASN A 26 6.27 -22.27 -46.88
CA ASN A 26 6.21 -23.70 -47.16
C ASN A 26 4.77 -24.26 -47.18
N GLY A 27 3.76 -23.43 -46.90
CA GLY A 27 2.36 -23.87 -46.81
C GLY A 27 2.11 -24.87 -45.67
N ILE A 28 2.95 -24.85 -44.63
CA ILE A 28 2.88 -25.78 -43.49
C ILE A 28 2.21 -25.06 -42.32
N HIS A 29 1.14 -25.65 -41.79
CA HIS A 29 0.48 -25.18 -40.58
C HIS A 29 1.22 -25.68 -39.34
N GLY A 30 1.81 -24.75 -38.58
CA GLY A 30 2.42 -25.03 -37.28
C GLY A 30 1.49 -24.58 -36.15
N SER A 31 1.14 -25.49 -35.24
CA SER A 31 0.42 -25.19 -34.00
C SER A 31 1.37 -24.50 -33.01
N LEU A 32 0.97 -23.34 -32.51
CA LEU A 32 1.64 -22.65 -31.43
C LEU A 32 1.12 -23.15 -30.08
N HIS A 33 2.04 -23.35 -29.15
CA HIS A 33 1.74 -23.69 -27.76
C HIS A 33 2.32 -22.62 -26.85
N MET A 34 1.55 -22.20 -25.84
CA MET A 34 1.99 -21.21 -24.87
C MET A 34 3.11 -21.77 -23.99
N GLN A 35 4.21 -21.04 -23.87
CA GLN A 35 5.34 -21.38 -23.02
C GLN A 35 5.48 -20.34 -21.91
N THR A 36 5.07 -20.68 -20.69
CA THR A 36 5.08 -19.74 -19.56
C THR A 36 6.46 -19.20 -19.23
N ARG A 37 7.53 -19.99 -19.38
CA ARG A 37 8.91 -19.55 -19.11
C ARG A 37 9.43 -18.53 -20.12
N ALA A 38 8.88 -18.51 -21.34
CA ALA A 38 9.22 -17.52 -22.37
C ALA A 38 8.36 -16.25 -22.25
N CYS A 39 7.33 -16.25 -21.39
CA CYS A 39 6.49 -15.10 -21.14
C CYS A 39 7.07 -14.18 -20.07
N ARG A 40 6.85 -12.88 -20.22
CA ARG A 40 7.12 -11.88 -19.18
C ARG A 40 5.84 -11.63 -18.38
N PHE A 41 5.90 -11.83 -17.07
CA PHE A 41 4.81 -11.50 -16.15
C PHE A 41 5.18 -10.28 -15.31
N SER A 42 4.17 -9.48 -14.97
CA SER A 42 4.28 -8.38 -14.02
C SER A 42 3.34 -8.61 -12.84
N PRO A 43 3.75 -8.25 -11.61
CA PRO A 43 2.86 -8.36 -10.45
C PRO A 43 1.69 -7.38 -10.59
N PHE A 44 0.52 -7.86 -10.18
CA PHE A 44 -0.75 -7.13 -10.19
C PHE A 44 -1.43 -7.35 -8.84
N GLN A 45 -1.97 -6.27 -8.26
CA GLN A 45 -2.73 -6.32 -7.01
C GLN A 45 -3.96 -5.42 -7.14
N GLU A 46 -5.12 -5.96 -6.76
CA GLU A 46 -6.35 -5.20 -6.65
C GLU A 46 -6.59 -4.85 -5.19
N VAL A 47 -6.83 -3.57 -4.91
CA VAL A 47 -7.09 -3.05 -3.55
C VAL A 47 -8.39 -2.27 -3.56
N LYS A 48 -9.18 -2.37 -2.50
CA LYS A 48 -10.33 -1.50 -2.27
C LYS A 48 -9.99 -0.47 -1.22
N ILE A 49 -10.11 0.80 -1.58
CA ILE A 49 -9.95 1.91 -0.66
C ILE A 49 -11.31 2.43 -0.21
N GLN A 50 -11.37 2.98 0.98
CA GLN A 50 -12.55 3.61 1.56
C GLN A 50 -12.18 5.02 2.01
N GLU A 51 -13.12 5.96 1.85
CA GLU A 51 -12.98 7.32 2.34
C GLU A 51 -12.79 7.33 3.87
N MET A 52 -12.03 8.30 4.38
CA MET A 52 -11.87 8.48 5.82
C MET A 52 -13.21 8.93 6.44
N PRO A 53 -13.60 8.42 7.62
CA PRO A 53 -14.88 8.75 8.24
C PRO A 53 -15.05 10.25 8.48
N ASP A 54 -13.96 10.96 8.74
CA ASP A 54 -13.94 12.41 8.98
C ASP A 54 -14.33 13.23 7.74
N GLN A 55 -14.22 12.64 6.55
CA GLN A 55 -14.55 13.29 5.27
C GLN A 55 -15.98 13.01 4.82
N VAL A 56 -16.70 12.10 5.51
CA VAL A 56 -18.03 11.67 5.10
C VAL A 56 -19.10 12.60 5.71
N PRO A 57 -19.99 13.19 4.90
CA PRO A 57 -21.09 14.00 5.40
C PRO A 57 -22.03 13.22 6.34
N VAL A 58 -22.63 13.93 7.28
CA VAL A 58 -23.62 13.35 8.22
C VAL A 58 -24.76 12.65 7.46
N GLY A 59 -25.04 11.41 7.86
CA GLY A 59 -26.12 10.59 7.27
C GLY A 59 -25.74 9.78 6.02
N HIS A 60 -24.50 9.92 5.51
CA HIS A 60 -24.01 9.11 4.40
C HIS A 60 -23.12 7.96 4.87
N ILE A 61 -23.10 6.87 4.10
CA ILE A 61 -22.13 5.78 4.28
C ILE A 61 -20.86 6.08 3.46
N PRO A 62 -19.65 5.80 3.99
CA PRO A 62 -18.42 6.01 3.24
C PRO A 62 -18.40 5.15 1.98
N ARG A 63 -17.96 5.73 0.87
CA ARG A 63 -17.88 5.01 -0.41
C ARG A 63 -16.54 4.30 -0.54
N SER A 64 -16.54 3.25 -1.35
CA SER A 64 -15.33 2.50 -1.69
C SER A 64 -15.05 2.57 -3.18
N MET A 65 -13.77 2.49 -3.52
CA MET A 65 -13.29 2.51 -4.90
C MET A 65 -12.23 1.42 -5.09
N THR A 66 -12.22 0.80 -6.26
CA THR A 66 -11.19 -0.19 -6.62
C THR A 66 -9.96 0.52 -7.18
N VAL A 67 -8.79 0.09 -6.72
CA VAL A 67 -7.48 0.58 -7.16
C VAL A 67 -6.70 -0.61 -7.72
N HIS A 68 -6.15 -0.46 -8.92
CA HIS A 68 -5.22 -1.40 -9.50
C HIS A 68 -3.79 -0.94 -9.25
N VAL A 69 -2.96 -1.82 -8.70
CA VAL A 69 -1.56 -1.57 -8.39
C VAL A 69 -0.69 -2.53 -9.20
N ASN A 70 0.21 -1.96 -9.98
CA ASN A 70 1.04 -2.69 -10.95
C ASN A 70 2.53 -2.60 -10.58
N GLY A 71 3.30 -3.65 -10.89
CA GLY A 71 4.75 -3.62 -10.80
C GLY A 71 5.27 -3.49 -9.37
N ASN A 72 6.26 -2.62 -9.17
CA ASN A 72 6.99 -2.48 -7.90
C ASN A 72 6.16 -1.83 -6.78
N LEU A 73 5.01 -1.22 -7.13
CA LEU A 73 4.10 -0.64 -6.16
C LEU A 73 3.29 -1.70 -5.40
N THR A 74 3.27 -2.94 -5.91
CA THR A 74 2.59 -4.05 -5.25
C THR A 74 3.24 -4.34 -3.89
N ARG A 75 2.42 -4.73 -2.91
CA ARG A 75 2.84 -5.02 -1.51
C ARG A 75 3.38 -3.83 -0.71
N LEU A 76 3.29 -2.60 -1.20
CA LEU A 76 3.65 -1.44 -0.39
C LEU A 76 2.63 -1.24 0.75
N MET A 77 1.34 -1.41 0.49
CA MET A 77 0.28 -1.17 1.47
C MET A 77 -0.27 -2.46 2.11
N ASN A 78 -0.71 -2.35 3.37
CA ASN A 78 -1.42 -3.38 4.11
C ASN A 78 -2.88 -2.96 4.42
N PRO A 79 -3.78 -3.92 4.68
CA PRO A 79 -5.13 -3.61 5.13
C PRO A 79 -5.11 -2.81 6.45
N GLY A 80 -5.79 -1.66 6.46
CA GLY A 80 -5.86 -0.77 7.63
C GLY A 80 -4.89 0.40 7.61
N ASP A 81 -3.96 0.44 6.64
CA ASP A 81 -3.04 1.57 6.49
C ASP A 81 -3.78 2.81 5.99
N ILE A 82 -3.35 3.98 6.48
CA ILE A 82 -3.82 5.27 5.99
C ILE A 82 -2.85 5.71 4.90
N VAL A 83 -3.33 5.77 3.67
CA VAL A 83 -2.50 6.00 2.49
C VAL A 83 -3.10 7.07 1.58
N HIS A 84 -2.22 7.84 0.95
CA HIS A 84 -2.54 8.67 -0.20
C HIS A 84 -2.13 7.94 -1.47
N ILE A 85 -3.06 7.81 -2.41
CA ILE A 85 -2.80 7.14 -3.69
C ILE A 85 -2.97 8.17 -4.80
N GLY A 86 -1.90 8.39 -5.57
CA GLY A 86 -1.90 9.17 -6.79
C GLY A 86 -1.98 8.26 -8.01
N GLY A 87 -2.84 8.60 -8.97
CA GLY A 87 -3.11 7.71 -10.10
C GLY A 87 -3.97 8.35 -11.18
N ILE A 88 -4.29 7.55 -12.20
CA ILE A 88 -5.25 7.91 -13.26
C ILE A 88 -6.57 7.18 -13.04
N PHE A 89 -7.67 7.89 -13.25
CA PHE A 89 -9.02 7.35 -13.07
C PHE A 89 -9.56 6.86 -14.42
N LEU A 90 -9.84 5.56 -14.52
CA LEU A 90 -10.19 4.91 -15.78
C LEU A 90 -11.49 4.09 -15.66
N PRO A 91 -12.33 4.05 -16.71
CA PRO A 91 -13.47 3.16 -16.78
C PRO A 91 -13.05 1.73 -17.16
N ILE A 92 -13.78 0.75 -16.66
CA ILE A 92 -13.72 -0.65 -17.11
C ILE A 92 -14.85 -0.87 -18.12
N PRO A 93 -14.53 -1.09 -19.41
CA PRO A 93 -15.56 -1.42 -20.38
C PRO A 93 -16.11 -2.82 -20.09
N TYR A 94 -17.43 -2.95 -20.00
CA TYR A 94 -18.08 -4.25 -19.97
C TYR A 94 -18.02 -4.89 -21.36
N THR A 95 -17.74 -6.20 -21.42
CA THR A 95 -17.69 -6.98 -22.67
C THR A 95 -18.79 -8.05 -22.72
N GLY A 96 -19.25 -8.41 -23.91
CA GLY A 96 -20.21 -9.50 -24.12
C GLY A 96 -21.63 -9.17 -23.65
N PHE A 97 -22.36 -10.17 -23.13
CA PHE A 97 -23.75 -10.01 -22.68
C PHE A 97 -23.92 -9.00 -21.53
N GLN A 98 -22.88 -8.74 -20.75
CA GLN A 98 -22.90 -7.72 -19.70
C GLN A 98 -22.95 -6.30 -20.29
N ALA A 99 -22.33 -6.06 -21.45
CA ALA A 99 -22.38 -4.76 -22.13
C ALA A 99 -23.82 -4.41 -22.58
N ILE A 100 -24.57 -5.41 -23.04
CA ILE A 100 -25.97 -5.24 -23.48
C ILE A 100 -26.88 -4.81 -22.32
N ARG A 101 -26.61 -5.29 -21.09
CA ARG A 101 -27.38 -4.92 -19.88
C ARG A 101 -26.88 -3.63 -19.21
N ALA A 102 -25.59 -3.34 -19.27
CA ALA A 102 -25.00 -2.21 -18.55
C ALA A 102 -25.35 -0.85 -19.19
N GLY A 103 -25.70 -0.82 -20.49
CA GLY A 103 -26.03 0.43 -21.16
C GLY A 103 -24.83 1.38 -21.17
N LEU A 104 -24.97 2.55 -20.54
CA LEU A 104 -23.90 3.56 -20.38
C LEU A 104 -23.19 3.48 -19.01
N LEU A 105 -23.60 2.58 -18.12
CA LEU A 105 -22.92 2.40 -16.83
C LEU A 105 -21.55 1.75 -17.08
N THR A 106 -20.52 2.37 -16.53
CA THR A 106 -19.16 1.84 -16.53
C THR A 106 -18.66 1.79 -15.09
N ASP A 107 -18.15 0.63 -14.69
CA ASP A 107 -17.37 0.56 -13.47
C ASP A 107 -16.10 1.38 -13.67
N THR A 108 -15.58 1.94 -12.59
CA THR A 108 -14.38 2.75 -12.62
C THR A 108 -13.37 2.22 -11.63
N TYR A 109 -12.09 2.41 -11.94
CA TYR A 109 -11.00 2.09 -11.06
C TYR A 109 -9.93 3.17 -11.15
N LEU A 110 -9.14 3.27 -10.09
CA LEU A 110 -7.95 4.10 -10.09
C LEU A 110 -6.74 3.22 -10.42
N GLU A 111 -5.97 3.56 -11.44
CA GLU A 111 -4.66 2.96 -11.68
C GLU A 111 -3.60 3.73 -10.89
N ALA A 112 -2.97 3.07 -9.92
CA ALA A 112 -2.01 3.69 -9.03
C ALA A 112 -0.66 3.92 -9.72
N HIS A 113 -0.18 5.16 -9.65
CA HIS A 113 1.18 5.56 -10.06
C HIS A 113 2.08 5.86 -8.87
N HIS A 114 1.50 6.31 -7.76
CA HIS A 114 2.22 6.64 -6.55
C HIS A 114 1.40 6.27 -5.32
N ILE A 115 2.06 5.72 -4.30
CA ILE A 115 1.44 5.39 -3.01
C ILE A 115 2.32 6.02 -1.95
N ASP A 116 1.73 6.91 -1.16
CA ASP A 116 2.36 7.53 0.00
C ASP A 116 1.65 7.07 1.28
N GLN A 117 2.40 6.57 2.24
CA GLN A 117 1.85 6.03 3.49
C GLN A 117 2.01 7.05 4.60
N LEU A 118 0.87 7.54 5.12
CA LEU A 118 0.88 8.56 6.17
C LEU A 118 1.36 8.03 7.51
N LYS A 119 0.96 6.80 7.85
CA LYS A 119 1.41 6.12 9.06
C LYS A 119 2.42 5.06 8.68
N LYS A 120 3.68 5.46 8.53
CA LYS A 120 4.79 4.52 8.50
C LYS A 120 4.81 3.76 9.83
N GLN A 121 5.11 2.45 9.79
CA GLN A 121 5.41 1.73 11.03
C GLN A 121 6.55 2.45 11.76
N TYR A 122 6.56 2.45 13.10
CA TYR A 122 7.60 3.10 13.91
C TYR A 122 9.03 2.68 13.51
N SER A 123 9.18 1.48 12.92
CA SER A 123 10.44 0.96 12.38
C SER A 123 10.97 1.71 11.15
N GLU A 124 10.12 2.43 10.42
CA GLU A 124 10.44 3.13 9.17
C GLU A 124 10.43 4.66 9.33
N MET A 125 10.34 5.15 10.57
CA MET A 125 10.45 6.57 10.86
C MET A 125 11.91 7.01 10.67
N GLU A 126 12.16 7.84 9.65
CA GLU A 126 13.48 8.39 9.38
C GLU A 126 13.76 9.58 10.28
N LEU A 127 14.95 9.61 10.88
CA LEU A 127 15.41 10.71 11.69
C LEU A 127 15.82 11.88 10.76
N THR A 128 14.91 12.83 10.57
CA THR A 128 15.21 14.02 9.76
C THR A 128 16.04 15.03 10.59
N PRO A 129 16.89 15.86 9.96
CA PRO A 129 17.69 16.85 10.68
C PRO A 129 16.82 17.85 11.48
N GLU A 130 15.59 18.10 11.03
CA GLU A 130 14.62 18.91 11.79
C GLU A 130 14.17 18.24 13.08
N ILE A 131 13.92 16.92 13.04
CA ILE A 131 13.56 16.13 14.22
C ILE A 131 14.75 16.09 15.18
N GLU A 132 15.97 15.86 14.68
CA GLU A 132 17.19 15.88 15.51
C GLU A 132 17.37 17.21 16.22
N ASN A 133 17.22 18.33 15.51
CA ASN A 133 17.32 19.66 16.10
C ASN A 133 16.27 19.91 17.18
N LYS A 134 15.03 19.43 16.99
CA LYS A 134 13.97 19.51 18.00
C LYS A 134 14.28 18.65 19.22
N ILE A 135 14.78 17.42 19.03
CA ILE A 135 15.19 16.53 20.12
C ILE A 135 16.36 17.16 20.90
N ALA A 136 17.35 17.71 20.21
CA ALA A 136 18.50 18.37 20.83
C ALA A 136 18.09 19.63 21.61
N ALA A 137 17.07 20.36 21.14
CA ALA A 137 16.50 21.48 21.88
C ALA A 137 15.78 21.00 23.16
N LEU A 138 14.97 19.94 23.06
CA LEU A 138 14.27 19.35 24.20
C LEU A 138 15.23 18.79 25.26
N GLN A 139 16.34 18.19 24.83
CA GLN A 139 17.35 17.64 25.73
C GLN A 139 18.02 18.71 26.61
N LYS A 140 18.05 19.97 26.16
CA LYS A 140 18.64 21.09 26.93
C LYS A 140 17.72 21.59 28.04
N ASP A 141 16.43 21.25 28.01
CA ASP A 141 15.48 21.68 29.01
C ASP A 141 15.65 20.86 30.31
N PRO A 142 16.03 21.49 31.44
CA PRO A 142 16.16 20.79 32.71
C PRO A 142 14.83 20.24 33.23
N ASN A 143 13.68 20.78 32.78
CA ASN A 143 12.35 20.38 33.21
C ASN A 143 11.68 19.42 32.21
N LEU A 144 12.44 18.84 31.26
CA LEU A 144 11.92 17.95 30.22
C LEU A 144 11.01 16.84 30.78
N TYR A 145 11.40 16.22 31.90
CA TYR A 145 10.63 15.13 32.51
C TYR A 145 9.24 15.58 32.97
N GLU A 146 9.15 16.74 33.61
CA GLU A 146 7.87 17.30 34.07
C GLU A 146 7.03 17.80 32.90
N MET A 147 7.66 18.49 31.95
CA MET A 147 6.99 18.98 30.75
C MET A 147 6.34 17.82 29.96
N LEU A 148 7.05 16.71 29.77
CA LEU A 148 6.52 15.52 29.11
C LEU A 148 5.38 14.89 29.93
N ALA A 149 5.51 14.82 31.25
CA ALA A 149 4.45 14.31 32.11
C ALA A 149 3.17 15.17 32.03
N TYR A 150 3.27 16.51 32.07
CA TYR A 150 2.10 17.38 31.90
C TYR A 150 1.50 17.33 30.49
N SER A 151 2.33 17.06 29.49
CA SER A 151 1.89 16.84 28.11
C SER A 151 1.07 15.55 27.96
N ILE A 152 1.18 14.61 28.89
CA ILE A 152 0.30 13.44 28.98
C ILE A 152 -1.03 13.89 29.62
N ALA A 153 -2.08 13.89 28.80
CA ALA A 153 -3.44 14.31 29.18
C ALA A 153 -3.46 15.74 29.78
N PRO A 154 -3.18 16.78 28.99
CA PRO A 154 -3.12 18.18 29.47
C PRO A 154 -4.49 18.69 29.95
N GLU A 155 -5.58 18.05 29.53
CA GLU A 155 -6.95 18.38 29.92
C GLU A 155 -7.29 17.97 31.37
N ILE A 156 -6.49 17.09 31.98
CA ILE A 156 -6.69 16.62 33.36
C ILE A 156 -5.75 17.38 34.29
N TYR A 157 -6.31 18.12 35.25
CA TYR A 157 -5.53 18.80 36.28
C TYR A 157 -5.01 17.82 37.35
N GLY A 158 -3.77 18.03 37.81
CA GLY A 158 -3.14 17.23 38.88
C GLY A 158 -2.67 15.85 38.44
N HIS A 159 -2.60 14.91 39.40
CA HIS A 159 -2.15 13.53 39.20
C HIS A 159 -0.78 13.38 38.53
N GLU A 160 0.17 14.25 38.90
CA GLU A 160 1.49 14.31 38.27
C GLU A 160 2.25 12.98 38.36
N ASP A 161 2.20 12.30 39.51
CA ASP A 161 2.87 11.01 39.69
C ASP A 161 2.28 9.92 38.78
N VAL A 162 0.97 9.95 38.53
CA VAL A 162 0.31 9.01 37.62
C VAL A 162 0.73 9.29 36.18
N LYS A 163 0.78 10.56 35.78
CA LYS A 163 1.26 10.96 34.45
C LYS A 163 2.73 10.62 34.25
N LYS A 164 3.56 10.82 35.27
CA LYS A 164 4.98 10.42 35.32
C LYS A 164 5.14 8.90 35.20
N ALA A 165 4.30 8.11 35.86
CA ALA A 165 4.30 6.65 35.72
C ALA A 165 3.89 6.19 34.31
N LEU A 166 2.86 6.82 33.72
CA LEU A 166 2.44 6.55 32.34
C LEU A 166 3.53 6.91 31.33
N LEU A 167 4.23 8.02 31.54
CA LEU A 167 5.38 8.41 30.71
C LEU A 167 6.46 7.33 30.70
N LEU A 168 6.87 6.87 31.89
CA LEU A 168 7.88 5.82 32.02
C LEU A 168 7.43 4.49 31.42
N LEU A 169 6.13 4.17 31.51
CA LEU A 169 5.54 2.99 30.87
C LEU A 169 5.61 3.06 29.33
N LEU A 170 5.37 4.25 28.75
CA LEU A 170 5.46 4.48 27.29
C LEU A 170 6.89 4.42 26.77
N VAL A 171 7.85 4.99 27.51
CA VAL A 171 9.28 4.87 27.18
C VAL A 171 9.73 3.41 27.26
N GLY A 172 9.18 2.66 28.21
CA GLY A 172 9.48 1.26 28.42
C GLY A 172 10.87 1.04 29.05
N GLY A 173 11.11 -0.19 29.52
CA GLY A 173 12.39 -0.59 30.05
C GLY A 173 13.30 -1.25 29.01
N VAL A 174 14.58 -1.33 29.34
CA VAL A 174 15.58 -2.00 28.50
C VAL A 174 15.58 -3.49 28.83
N THR A 175 15.30 -4.34 27.83
CA THR A 175 15.43 -5.79 27.98
C THR A 175 16.91 -6.15 28.16
N LYS A 176 17.23 -6.90 29.21
CA LYS A 176 18.61 -7.36 29.47
C LYS A 176 18.75 -8.84 29.14
N VAL A 177 19.84 -9.19 28.45
CA VAL A 177 20.20 -10.58 28.20
C VAL A 177 21.39 -10.92 29.09
N THR A 178 21.25 -11.95 29.93
CA THR A 178 22.35 -12.42 30.77
C THR A 178 23.35 -13.24 29.95
N GLY A 179 24.57 -13.43 30.48
CA GLY A 179 25.62 -14.23 29.81
C GLY A 179 25.18 -15.66 29.48
N ASP A 180 24.21 -16.20 30.23
CA ASP A 180 23.63 -17.53 30.05
C ASP A 180 22.50 -17.57 29.00
N GLY A 181 22.20 -16.44 28.34
CA GLY A 181 21.19 -16.33 27.28
C GLY A 181 19.75 -16.13 27.77
N MET A 182 19.51 -16.03 29.08
CA MET A 182 18.18 -15.69 29.60
C MET A 182 17.86 -14.21 29.33
N LYS A 183 16.63 -13.94 28.86
CA LYS A 183 16.13 -12.57 28.63
C LYS A 183 15.28 -12.12 29.82
N ILE A 184 15.70 -11.04 30.47
CA ILE A 184 14.97 -10.37 31.55
C ILE A 184 14.23 -9.19 30.92
N ARG A 185 12.89 -9.20 31.06
CA ARG A 185 12.03 -8.09 30.62
C ARG A 185 12.31 -6.87 31.49
N GLY A 186 12.59 -5.74 30.84
CA GLY A 186 12.75 -4.43 31.47
C GLY A 186 11.43 -3.69 31.62
#